data_AF-A0A2N2YAX1-F1
#
_entry.id   AF-A0A2N2YAX1-F1
#
_cell.length_a   1.000
_cell.length_b   1.000
_cell.length_c   1.000
_cell.angle_alpha   90.00
_cell.angle_beta   90.00
_cell.angle_gamma   90.00
#
_symmetry.space_group_name_H-M   'P 1'
#
loop_
_entity.id
_entity.type
_entity.pdbx_description
1 polymer ?
#
loop_
_entity_poly.entity_id
_entity_poly.type
_entity_poly.pdbx_seq_one_letter_code
_entity_poly.pdbx_strand_id
1 'polypeptide(L)'
;MNRFILLIFLLLYTNFQAQNKTEIALYNIGLGSVFGGIGAVINKNPEDKIGEIFLNGFWKGAIGGYLIYESKNLVGKIPEKGHWEYSWAAKMVNSAGTSIV
;
A
#
# COMPACT_ATOMS: atom_id res chain seq x y z
N MET A 1 -10.61 9.89 -33.25
CA MET A 1 -11.93 9.61 -32.64
C MET A 1 -12.13 8.12 -32.35
N ASN A 2 -11.96 7.21 -33.33
CA ASN A 2 -12.21 5.76 -33.12
C ASN A 2 -11.34 5.07 -32.05
N ARG A 3 -10.08 5.47 -31.86
CA ARG A 3 -9.20 4.87 -30.83
C ARG A 3 -9.60 5.21 -29.40
N PHE A 4 -10.16 6.40 -29.17
CA PHE A 4 -10.66 6.83 -27.85
C PHE A 4 -11.93 6.08 -27.46
N ILE A 5 -12.83 5.87 -28.42
CA ILE A 5 -14.07 5.11 -28.22
C ILE A 5 -13.74 3.65 -27.86
N LEU A 6 -12.77 3.04 -28.53
CA LEU A 6 -12.30 1.69 -28.21
C LEU A 6 -11.75 1.56 -26.77
N LEU A 7 -10.97 2.55 -26.32
CA LEU A 7 -10.44 2.58 -24.94
C LEU A 7 -11.57 2.69 -23.90
N ILE A 8 -12.61 3.48 -24.17
CA ILE A 8 -13.78 3.60 -23.30
C ILE A 8 -14.53 2.26 -23.22
N PHE A 9 -14.75 1.58 -24.36
CA PHE A 9 -15.39 0.27 -24.36
C PHE A 9 -14.58 -0.80 -23.61
N LEU A 10 -13.26 -0.76 -23.69
CA LEU A 10 -12.39 -1.67 -22.94
C LEU A 10 -12.49 -1.44 -21.42
N LEU A 11 -12.60 -0.19 -20.95
CA LEU A 11 -12.78 0.14 -19.54
C LEU A 11 -14.17 -0.24 -19.00
N LEU A 12 -15.19 -0.30 -19.86
CA LEU A 12 -16.55 -0.73 -19.47
C LEU A 12 -16.67 -2.26 -19.38
N TYR A 13 -15.80 -3.00 -20.05
CA TYR A 13 -15.82 -4.48 -20.06
C TYR A 13 -15.02 -5.10 -18.91
N THR A 14 -14.30 -4.31 -18.12
CA THR A 14 -13.53 -4.82 -16.97
C THR A 14 -14.45 -5.07 -15.79
N ASN A 15 -14.54 -6.34 -15.37
CA ASN A 15 -15.17 -6.71 -14.11
C ASN A 15 -14.17 -6.43 -12.97
N PHE A 16 -14.32 -5.28 -12.32
CA PHE A 16 -13.55 -4.98 -11.11
C PHE A 16 -14.11 -5.77 -9.94
N GLN A 17 -13.37 -6.78 -9.48
CA GLN A 17 -13.68 -7.44 -8.22
C GLN A 17 -13.03 -6.68 -7.06
N ALA A 18 -13.78 -6.54 -5.96
CA ALA A 18 -13.22 -6.01 -4.74
C ALA A 18 -12.13 -6.95 -4.21
N GLN A 19 -10.98 -6.40 -3.85
CA GLN A 19 -9.89 -7.18 -3.29
C GLN A 19 -10.31 -7.81 -1.96
N ASN A 20 -9.96 -9.08 -1.75
CA ASN A 20 -10.16 -9.71 -0.45
C ASN A 20 -9.11 -9.19 0.57
N LYS A 21 -9.35 -9.42 1.88
CA LYS A 21 -8.47 -8.89 2.94
C LYS A 21 -7.01 -9.35 2.79
N THR A 22 -6.80 -10.59 2.38
CA THR A 22 -5.45 -11.15 2.17
C THR A 22 -4.75 -10.48 0.99
N GLU A 23 -5.46 -10.22 -0.11
CA GLU A 23 -4.92 -9.51 -1.26
C GLU A 23 -4.53 -8.07 -0.90
N ILE A 24 -5.36 -7.36 -0.13
CA ILE A 24 -5.03 -6.01 0.33
C ILE A 24 -3.81 -6.05 1.25
N ALA A 25 -3.73 -7.01 2.17
CA ALA A 25 -2.60 -7.18 3.07
C ALA A 25 -1.31 -7.47 2.28
N LEU A 26 -1.35 -8.46 1.37
CA LEU A 26 -0.19 -8.83 0.55
C LEU A 26 0.24 -7.69 -0.37
N TYR A 27 -0.69 -6.94 -0.95
CA TYR A 27 -0.38 -5.80 -1.79
C TYR A 27 0.32 -4.69 -0.99
N ASN A 28 -0.22 -4.28 0.15
CA ASN A 28 0.35 -3.15 0.90
C ASN A 28 1.61 -3.54 1.68
N ILE A 29 1.58 -4.67 2.39
CA ILE A 29 2.74 -5.16 3.15
C ILE A 29 3.81 -5.66 2.20
N GLY A 30 3.46 -6.56 1.27
CA GLY A 30 4.43 -7.18 0.37
C GLY A 30 5.12 -6.17 -0.55
N LEU A 31 4.35 -5.29 -1.21
CA LEU A 31 4.97 -4.25 -2.04
C LEU A 31 5.69 -3.21 -1.18
N GLY A 32 5.14 -2.83 -0.03
CA GLY A 32 5.81 -1.94 0.93
C GLY A 32 7.19 -2.47 1.30
N SER A 33 7.30 -3.75 1.64
CA SER A 33 8.58 -4.40 1.95
C SER A 33 9.55 -4.39 0.77
N VAL A 34 9.09 -4.78 -0.44
CA VAL A 34 9.96 -4.85 -1.61
C VAL A 34 10.47 -3.46 -2.00
N PHE A 35 9.59 -2.46 -2.08
CA PHE A 35 9.97 -1.10 -2.44
C PHE A 35 10.79 -0.43 -1.34
N GLY A 36 10.49 -0.65 -0.05
CA GLY A 36 11.32 -0.17 1.05
C GLY A 36 12.73 -0.75 1.00
N GLY A 37 12.86 -2.05 0.72
CA GLY A 37 14.16 -2.71 0.54
C GLY A 37 14.95 -2.16 -0.65
N ILE A 38 14.30 -2.01 -1.81
CA ILE A 38 14.92 -1.44 -3.02
C ILE A 38 15.33 0.03 -2.77
N GLY A 39 14.44 0.84 -2.18
CA GLY A 39 14.70 2.23 -1.86
C GLY A 39 15.89 2.40 -0.90
N ALA A 40 15.98 1.54 0.11
CA ALA A 40 17.12 1.54 1.02
C ALA A 40 18.44 1.20 0.29
N VAL A 41 18.43 0.21 -0.61
CA VAL A 41 19.62 -0.14 -1.42
C VAL A 41 20.03 0.99 -2.35
N ILE A 42 19.07 1.71 -2.94
CA ILE A 42 19.35 2.88 -3.80
C ILE A 42 20.06 3.99 -3.00
N ASN A 43 19.68 4.17 -1.73
CA ASN A 43 20.22 5.22 -0.86
C ASN A 43 21.37 4.74 0.05
N LYS A 44 21.96 3.57 -0.21
CA LYS A 44 23.04 3.01 0.61
C LYS A 44 24.35 3.77 0.40
N ASN A 45 25.24 3.76 1.39
CA ASN A 45 26.61 4.22 1.20
C ASN A 45 27.45 3.14 0.46
N PRO A 46 28.57 3.53 -0.20
CA PRO A 46 29.43 2.58 -0.92
C PRO A 46 29.90 1.40 -0.07
N GLU A 47 30.26 1.66 1.19
CA GLU A 47 30.75 0.71 2.18
C GLU A 47 29.68 -0.22 2.78
N ASP A 48 28.41 0.13 2.62
CA ASP A 48 27.31 -0.63 3.22
C ASP A 48 27.08 -1.96 2.49
N LYS A 49 26.86 -3.02 3.29
CA LYS A 49 26.48 -4.34 2.79
C LYS A 49 25.05 -4.32 2.25
N ILE A 50 24.90 -4.64 0.97
CA ILE A 50 23.61 -4.61 0.26
C ILE A 50 22.53 -5.40 0.98
N GLY A 51 22.83 -6.64 1.42
CA GLY A 51 21.84 -7.49 2.07
C GLY A 51 21.32 -6.93 3.39
N GLU A 52 22.18 -6.28 4.17
CA GLU A 52 21.81 -5.66 5.46
C GLU A 52 20.94 -4.42 5.23
N ILE A 53 21.32 -3.56 4.29
CA ILE A 53 20.54 -2.38 3.93
C ILE A 53 19.20 -2.75 3.30
N PHE A 54 19.19 -3.74 2.40
CA PHE A 54 17.96 -4.26 1.82
C PHE A 54 17.04 -4.78 2.91
N LEU A 55 17.54 -5.61 3.83
CA LEU A 55 16.73 -6.15 4.91
C LEU A 55 16.20 -5.03 5.80
N ASN A 56 17.03 -4.01 6.09
CA ASN A 56 16.64 -2.83 6.86
C ASN A 56 15.47 -2.07 6.20
N GLY A 57 15.57 -1.81 4.90
CA GLY A 57 14.48 -1.21 4.13
C GLY A 57 13.25 -2.12 4.05
N PHE A 58 13.46 -3.43 3.93
CA PHE A 58 12.40 -4.41 3.77
C PHE A 58 11.48 -4.49 4.99
N TRP A 59 12.03 -4.59 6.21
CA TRP A 59 11.20 -4.68 7.41
C TRP A 59 10.50 -3.33 7.71
N LYS A 60 11.15 -2.20 7.44
CA LYS A 60 10.53 -0.87 7.56
C LYS A 60 9.36 -0.73 6.58
N GLY A 61 9.60 -1.09 5.32
CA GLY A 61 8.57 -1.13 4.28
C GLY A 61 7.39 -2.04 4.65
N ALA A 62 7.66 -3.19 5.29
CA ALA A 62 6.62 -4.09 5.80
C ALA A 62 5.75 -3.41 6.86
N ILE A 63 6.36 -2.71 7.82
CA ILE A 63 5.65 -1.97 8.87
C ILE A 63 4.82 -0.84 8.27
N GLY A 64 5.39 -0.05 7.36
CA GLY A 64 4.67 1.01 6.66
C GLY A 64 3.48 0.46 5.88
N GLY A 65 3.69 -0.63 5.13
CA GLY A 65 2.65 -1.34 4.42
C GLY A 65 1.55 -1.92 5.33
N TYR A 66 1.92 -2.42 6.51
CA TYR A 66 0.97 -2.91 7.51
C TYR A 66 0.08 -1.79 8.05
N LEU A 67 0.65 -0.62 8.35
CA LEU A 67 -0.14 0.55 8.76
C LEU A 67 -1.12 0.98 7.66
N ILE A 68 -0.67 1.00 6.40
CA ILE A 68 -1.57 1.30 5.25
C ILE A 68 -2.70 0.25 5.16
N TYR A 69 -2.41 -1.03 5.35
CA TYR A 69 -3.43 -2.07 5.41
C TYR A 69 -4.44 -1.84 6.55
N GLU A 70 -3.97 -1.55 7.78
CA GLU A 70 -4.86 -1.29 8.92
C GLU A 70 -5.71 -0.03 8.73
N SER A 71 -5.19 0.99 8.05
CA SER A 71 -6.00 2.16 7.69
C SER A 71 -7.22 1.79 6.84
N LYS A 72 -7.09 0.83 5.92
CA LYS A 72 -8.20 0.33 5.10
C LYS A 72 -9.19 -0.49 5.94
N ASN A 73 -8.70 -1.25 6.91
CA ASN A 73 -9.55 -1.94 7.88
C ASN A 73 -10.36 -0.96 8.74
N LEU A 74 -9.78 0.18 9.13
CA LEU A 74 -10.48 1.24 9.88
C LEU A 74 -11.60 1.86 9.04
N VAL A 75 -11.36 2.16 7.76
CA VAL A 75 -12.42 2.64 6.85
C VAL A 75 -13.52 1.60 6.71
N GLY A 76 -13.17 0.32 6.60
CA GLY A 76 -14.14 -0.79 6.51
C GLY A 76 -15.10 -0.89 7.70
N LYS A 77 -14.73 -0.37 8.87
CA LYS A 77 -15.59 -0.35 10.08
C LYS A 77 -16.65 0.75 10.06
N ILE A 78 -16.52 1.79 9.21
CA ILE A 78 -17.48 2.89 9.10
C ILE A 78 -18.90 2.39 8.80
N PRO A 79 -19.14 1.57 7.74
CA PRO A 79 -20.48 1.07 7.46
C PRO A 79 -21.04 0.14 8.56
N GLU A 80 -20.17 -0.58 9.28
CA GLU A 80 -20.57 -1.50 10.36
C GLU A 80 -20.94 -0.77 11.66
N LYS A 81 -20.27 0.36 11.94
CA LYS A 81 -20.39 1.10 13.21
C LYS A 81 -21.21 2.39 13.08
N GLY A 82 -21.37 2.92 11.87
CA GLY A 82 -22.02 4.22 11.61
C GLY A 82 -21.23 5.44 12.13
N HIS A 83 -19.97 5.23 12.53
CA HIS A 83 -19.12 6.24 13.18
C HIS A 83 -18.10 6.78 12.17
N TRP A 84 -18.21 8.06 11.83
CA TRP A 84 -17.34 8.68 10.83
C TRP A 84 -15.95 9.05 11.36
N GLU A 85 -15.76 9.04 12.68
CA GLU A 85 -14.49 9.32 13.37
C GLU A 85 -13.38 8.34 12.94
N TYR A 86 -13.76 7.12 12.56
CA TYR A 86 -12.83 6.14 11.98
C TYR A 86 -12.14 6.67 10.71
N SER A 87 -12.72 7.62 9.99
CA SER A 87 -12.08 8.24 8.82
C SER A 87 -10.83 9.05 9.20
N TRP A 88 -10.88 9.77 10.33
CA TRP A 88 -9.73 10.51 10.85
C TRP A 88 -8.63 9.57 11.34
N ALA A 89 -9.02 8.54 12.10
CA ALA A 89 -8.09 7.51 12.55
C ALA A 89 -7.42 6.82 11.35
N ALA A 90 -8.21 6.41 10.35
CA ALA A 90 -7.70 5.81 9.13
C ALA A 90 -6.72 6.74 8.40
N LYS A 91 -7.06 8.04 8.27
CA LYS A 91 -6.19 9.02 7.63
C LYS A 91 -4.84 9.15 8.34
N MET A 92 -4.84 9.25 9.67
CA MET A 92 -3.61 9.35 10.46
C MET A 92 -2.74 8.10 10.32
N VAL A 93 -3.34 6.92 10.43
CA VAL A 93 -2.63 5.64 10.30
C VAL A 93 -2.07 5.47 8.89
N ASN A 94 -2.84 5.81 7.85
CA ASN A 94 -2.37 5.78 6.47
C ASN A 94 -1.18 6.72 6.27
N SER A 95 -1.28 7.97 6.74
CA SER A 95 -0.19 8.95 6.62
C SER A 95 1.10 8.48 7.30
N ALA A 96 0.99 7.89 8.50
CA ALA A 96 2.13 7.28 9.18
C ALA A 96 2.75 6.15 8.34
N GLY A 97 1.93 5.24 7.82
CA GLY A 97 2.40 4.15 6.97
C GLY A 97 3.10 4.64 5.70
N THR A 98 2.50 5.61 4.99
CA THR A 98 3.07 6.19 3.77
C THR A 98 4.34 7.01 4.01
N SER A 99 4.61 7.47 5.22
CA SER A 99 5.88 8.15 5.53
C SER A 99 7.05 7.19 5.79
N ILE A 100 6.76 5.90 5.98
CA ILE A 100 7.76 4.86 6.25
C ILE A 100 8.18 4.14 4.97
N VAL A 101 7.21 3.86 4.08
CA VAL A 101 7.44 3.28 2.74
C VAL A 101 8.05 4.34 1.82
#